data_AF-A0A0P7VCU6-F1
#
_entry.id   AF-A0A0P7VCU6-F1
#
_cell.length_a   1.000
_cell.length_b   1.000
_cell.length_c   1.000
_cell.angle_alpha   90.00
_cell.angle_beta   90.00
_cell.angle_gamma   90.00
#
_symmetry.space_group_name_H-M   'P 1'
#
loop_
_entity.id
_entity.type
_entity.pdbx_description
1 polymer ?
#
loop_
_entity_poly.entity_id
_entity_poly.type
_entity_poly.pdbx_seq_one_letter_code
_entity_poly.pdbx_strand_id
1 'polypeptide(L)'
;QDRQQWQKDIAPRWLSNKELLSLLLSTIGDPQDLVPTAESGSQHSGSLLMAAAQGCLSQLVERLLAESDRDYGACGLDQGELSRRLGRGLRRLNAMTARGTVPAVLTRKRMAAVLQQHILHFTQRLHAAEVERRSLRLELAHMKGTAREAKGEAGRRHAADVPAERFDTVCRELRSALEREQQAQALLHEQAQQLHELGLRLELHSGEEAEKNRTLADAVRSLSEAKAELRRKDQSLRQLGKHLSRLQQDRRQLEQCACDAEMALRVAANSCDQFVCLPRKLDTLPAGEECPPRATRVKERVSLSQAAATGDDFALRLPSVHLGLSGAERLTSGADVAACQSFLSTFVEVYQLACSRIVLLEKEISSQRAHTAALKAELQEACLRENQDV
;
A
#
# COMPACT_ATOMS: atom_id res chain seq x y z
N GLN A 1 22.74 20.48 -3.17
CA GLN A 1 22.93 21.93 -3.43
C GLN A 1 22.22 22.33 -4.72
N ASP A 2 22.20 21.46 -5.73
CA ASP A 2 21.64 21.73 -7.06
C ASP A 2 20.12 21.96 -7.12
N ARG A 3 19.31 21.34 -6.25
CA ARG A 3 17.86 21.64 -6.17
C ARG A 3 17.57 23.07 -5.73
N GLN A 4 18.38 23.61 -4.82
CA GLN A 4 18.22 25.00 -4.38
C GLN A 4 18.71 25.99 -5.42
N GLN A 5 19.72 25.61 -6.22
CA GLN A 5 20.18 26.38 -7.37
C GLN A 5 19.11 26.38 -8.49
N TRP A 6 18.49 25.23 -8.77
CA TRP A 6 17.40 25.08 -9.74
C TRP A 6 16.18 25.95 -9.40
N GLN A 7 15.81 26.01 -8.12
CA GLN A 7 14.72 26.86 -7.63
C GLN A 7 15.05 28.36 -7.66
N LYS A 8 16.31 28.75 -7.48
CA LYS A 8 16.71 30.17 -7.43
C LYS A 8 16.91 30.80 -8.81
N ASP A 9 17.40 30.05 -9.79
CA ASP A 9 17.79 30.64 -11.09
C ASP A 9 16.77 30.38 -12.22
N ILE A 10 16.06 29.26 -12.19
CA ILE A 10 15.14 28.86 -13.29
C ILE A 10 13.71 29.31 -13.02
N ALA A 11 13.23 29.21 -11.78
CA ALA A 11 11.87 29.64 -11.41
C ALA A 11 11.59 31.13 -11.74
N PRO A 12 12.47 32.11 -11.41
CA PRO A 12 12.22 33.50 -11.78
C PRO A 12 12.35 33.74 -13.28
N ARG A 13 13.24 33.02 -13.99
CA ARG A 13 13.38 33.12 -15.45
C ARG A 13 12.16 32.56 -16.19
N TRP A 14 11.57 31.48 -15.69
CA TRP A 14 10.36 30.87 -16.24
C TRP A 14 9.12 31.76 -16.00
N LEU A 15 9.01 32.34 -14.80
CA LEU A 15 7.96 33.31 -14.46
C LEU A 15 8.14 34.68 -15.14
N SER A 16 9.34 34.99 -15.62
CA SER A 16 9.65 36.23 -16.38
C SER A 16 9.53 36.05 -17.89
N ASN A 17 9.16 34.87 -18.39
CA ASN A 17 8.99 34.63 -19.81
C ASN A 17 7.73 35.37 -20.30
N LYS A 18 7.93 36.36 -21.18
CA LYS A 18 6.88 37.24 -21.71
C LYS A 18 5.76 36.47 -22.41
N GLU A 19 6.07 35.37 -23.09
CA GLU A 19 5.08 34.54 -23.78
C GLU A 19 4.22 33.77 -22.78
N LEU A 20 4.84 33.22 -21.75
CA LEU A 20 4.17 32.48 -20.67
C LEU A 20 3.27 33.41 -19.84
N LEU A 21 3.74 34.64 -19.59
CA LEU A 21 2.94 35.69 -18.97
C LEU A 21 1.77 36.13 -19.86
N SER A 22 1.96 36.24 -21.18
CA SER A 22 0.87 36.55 -22.12
C SER A 22 -0.18 35.43 -22.18
N LEU A 23 0.27 34.16 -22.10
CA LEU A 23 -0.60 32.99 -22.07
C LEU A 23 -1.42 32.95 -20.78
N LEU A 24 -0.76 33.19 -19.63
CA LEU A 24 -1.42 33.34 -18.32
C LEU A 24 -2.47 34.44 -18.33
N LEU A 25 -2.13 35.63 -18.84
CA LEU A 25 -3.06 36.76 -18.97
C LEU A 25 -4.23 36.45 -19.92
N SER A 26 -3.99 35.69 -21.00
CA SER A 26 -5.06 35.26 -21.93
C SER A 26 -6.00 34.21 -21.36
N THR A 27 -5.54 33.39 -20.42
CA THR A 27 -6.36 32.37 -19.74
C THR A 27 -7.14 32.94 -18.57
N ILE A 28 -6.67 34.05 -17.98
CA ILE A 28 -7.38 34.81 -16.95
C ILE A 28 -8.24 35.89 -17.65
N GLY A 29 -9.00 35.52 -18.67
CA GLY A 29 -9.90 36.45 -19.37
C GLY A 29 -10.76 37.27 -18.39
N ASP A 30 -11.15 38.48 -18.82
CA ASP A 30 -11.70 39.55 -17.96
C ASP A 30 -12.53 39.01 -16.79
N PRO A 31 -12.12 39.26 -15.53
CA PRO A 31 -12.79 38.71 -14.35
C PRO A 31 -14.24 39.21 -14.20
N GLN A 32 -14.68 40.14 -15.05
CA GLN A 32 -16.05 40.64 -15.12
C GLN A 32 -17.02 39.68 -15.82
N ASP A 33 -16.55 38.77 -16.69
CA ASP A 33 -17.42 37.78 -17.37
C ASP A 33 -17.72 36.53 -16.52
N LEU A 34 -16.98 36.32 -15.42
CA LEU A 34 -17.13 35.17 -14.52
C LEU A 34 -17.88 35.48 -13.23
N VAL A 35 -18.22 36.75 -13.00
CA VAL A 35 -19.11 37.17 -11.91
C VAL A 35 -20.49 37.40 -12.53
N PRO A 36 -21.40 36.40 -12.55
CA PRO A 36 -22.79 36.74 -12.79
C PRO A 36 -23.18 37.73 -11.70
N THR A 37 -23.64 38.90 -12.12
CA THR A 37 -24.14 40.00 -11.28
C THR A 37 -24.75 39.45 -10.00
N ALA A 38 -24.04 39.69 -8.89
CA ALA A 38 -24.41 39.20 -7.58
C ALA A 38 -25.67 39.92 -7.11
N GLU A 39 -26.82 39.42 -7.52
CA GLU A 39 -28.09 39.76 -6.91
C GLU A 39 -28.68 38.50 -6.27
N SER A 40 -28.87 38.61 -4.96
CA SER A 40 -29.57 37.70 -4.07
C SER A 40 -28.78 36.49 -3.55
N GLY A 41 -28.57 36.52 -2.23
CA GLY A 41 -27.77 35.55 -1.48
C GLY A 41 -28.21 34.11 -1.64
N SER A 42 -27.26 33.25 -2.01
CA SER A 42 -27.32 31.83 -1.68
C SER A 42 -25.89 31.26 -1.61
N GLN A 43 -25.71 30.22 -0.79
CA GLN A 43 -24.44 29.54 -0.48
C GLN A 43 -23.75 28.85 -1.70
N HIS A 44 -24.20 29.09 -2.92
CA HIS A 44 -23.74 28.41 -4.15
C HIS A 44 -22.66 29.17 -4.93
N SER A 45 -22.32 30.41 -4.54
CA SER A 45 -21.30 31.21 -5.25
C SER A 45 -19.89 30.62 -5.16
N GLY A 46 -19.55 29.97 -4.04
CA GLY A 46 -18.22 29.37 -3.85
C GLY A 46 -17.96 28.16 -4.75
N SER A 47 -18.97 27.32 -5.00
CA SER A 47 -18.79 26.12 -5.82
C SER A 47 -18.68 26.43 -7.31
N LEU A 48 -19.40 27.45 -7.80
CA LEU A 48 -19.32 27.91 -9.19
C LEU A 48 -17.98 28.60 -9.47
N LEU A 49 -17.50 29.42 -8.52
CA LEU A 49 -16.18 30.04 -8.60
C LEU A 49 -15.06 28.98 -8.62
N MET A 50 -15.18 27.95 -7.77
CA MET A 50 -14.23 26.84 -7.75
C MET A 50 -14.26 26.02 -9.05
N ALA A 51 -15.44 25.77 -9.63
CA ALA A 51 -15.56 25.08 -10.91
C ALA A 51 -14.99 25.90 -12.08
N ALA A 52 -15.24 27.21 -12.09
CA ALA A 52 -14.64 28.13 -13.06
C ALA A 52 -13.10 28.20 -12.90
N ALA A 53 -12.61 28.32 -11.67
CA ALA A 53 -11.18 28.32 -11.38
C ALA A 53 -10.51 26.99 -11.78
N GLN A 54 -11.17 25.86 -11.53
CA GLN A 54 -10.71 24.53 -11.98
C GLN A 54 -10.73 24.42 -13.50
N GLY A 55 -11.74 24.98 -14.17
CA GLY A 55 -11.81 25.06 -15.63
C GLY A 55 -10.68 25.89 -16.24
N CYS A 56 -10.42 27.09 -15.69
CA CYS A 56 -9.32 27.96 -16.11
C CYS A 56 -7.96 27.29 -15.88
N LEU A 57 -7.76 26.61 -14.74
CA LEU A 57 -6.54 25.86 -14.46
C LEU A 57 -6.36 24.68 -15.42
N SER A 58 -7.43 23.94 -15.73
CA SER A 58 -7.39 22.84 -16.69
C SER A 58 -7.03 23.35 -18.10
N GLN A 59 -7.63 24.47 -18.53
CA GLN A 59 -7.32 25.10 -19.82
C GLN A 59 -5.89 25.64 -19.87
N LEU A 60 -5.39 26.23 -18.78
CA LEU A 60 -4.00 26.69 -18.67
C LEU A 60 -3.03 25.51 -18.78
N VAL A 61 -3.31 24.40 -18.10
CA VAL A 61 -2.49 23.19 -18.15
C VAL A 61 -2.50 22.58 -19.56
N GLU A 62 -3.65 22.51 -20.22
CA GLU A 62 -3.74 22.01 -21.60
C GLU A 62 -2.97 22.90 -22.59
N ARG A 63 -3.05 24.23 -22.44
CA ARG A 63 -2.30 25.17 -23.30
C ARG A 63 -0.79 25.12 -23.04
N LEU A 64 -0.35 25.01 -21.79
CA LEU A 64 1.07 24.84 -21.45
C LEU A 64 1.63 23.52 -22.00
N LEU A 65 0.83 22.46 -22.00
CA LEU A 65 1.20 21.18 -22.62
C LEU A 65 1.27 21.29 -24.15
N ALA A 66 0.37 22.05 -24.79
CA ALA A 66 0.40 22.29 -26.23
C ALA A 66 1.61 23.12 -26.67
N GLU A 67 1.99 24.14 -25.90
CA GLU A 67 3.14 25.01 -26.20
C GLU A 67 4.48 24.30 -25.97
N SER A 68 4.55 23.39 -24.99
CA SER A 68 5.70 22.49 -24.82
C SER A 68 5.96 21.57 -26.02
N ASP A 69 4.95 21.36 -26.89
CA ASP A 69 5.05 20.56 -28.12
C ASP A 69 5.48 21.43 -29.34
N ARG A 70 5.39 22.78 -29.25
CA ARG A 70 5.75 23.71 -30.34
C ARG A 70 7.20 24.18 -30.27
N ASP A 71 7.78 24.31 -29.08
CA ASP A 71 8.98 25.14 -28.87
C ASP A 71 10.33 24.40 -28.96
N TYR A 72 10.36 23.18 -29.49
CA TYR A 72 11.61 22.44 -29.75
C TYR A 72 11.70 21.96 -31.20
N GLY A 73 11.52 22.91 -32.12
CA GLY A 73 11.76 22.74 -33.55
C GLY A 73 13.23 22.87 -33.99
N ALA A 74 14.16 23.15 -33.07
CA ALA A 74 15.56 23.35 -33.42
C ALA A 74 16.48 22.87 -32.28
N CYS A 75 16.75 21.57 -32.21
CA CYS A 75 18.03 20.98 -31.76
C CYS A 75 17.92 19.45 -31.70
N GLY A 76 18.80 18.75 -32.42
CA GLY A 76 19.20 17.36 -32.18
C GLY A 76 18.11 16.29 -32.26
N LEU A 77 18.05 15.55 -33.37
CA LEU A 77 17.32 14.29 -33.46
C LEU A 77 17.96 13.24 -32.54
N ASP A 78 17.55 13.21 -31.27
CA ASP A 78 17.76 12.05 -30.41
C ASP A 78 16.74 10.97 -30.81
N GLN A 79 17.23 9.76 -31.12
CA GLN A 79 16.42 8.60 -31.53
C GLN A 79 15.39 8.22 -30.45
N GLY A 80 15.65 8.60 -29.18
CA GLY A 80 14.72 8.51 -28.06
C GLY A 80 13.50 9.44 -28.18
N GLU A 81 13.63 10.60 -28.83
CA GLU A 81 12.56 11.59 -28.89
C GLU A 81 11.51 11.24 -29.95
N LEU A 82 11.93 10.73 -31.11
CA LEU A 82 11.01 10.24 -32.13
C LEU A 82 10.19 9.04 -31.63
N SER A 83 10.85 8.08 -30.98
CA SER A 83 10.19 6.91 -30.40
C SER A 83 9.21 7.29 -29.29
N ARG A 84 9.55 8.28 -28.46
CA ARG A 84 8.66 8.82 -27.41
C ARG A 84 7.45 9.54 -28.00
N ARG A 85 7.63 10.37 -29.03
CA ARG A 85 6.54 11.07 -29.74
C ARG A 85 5.60 10.09 -30.43
N LEU A 86 6.17 9.11 -31.13
CA LEU A 86 5.39 8.05 -31.78
C LEU A 86 4.60 7.23 -30.76
N GLY A 87 5.24 6.86 -29.64
CA GLY A 87 4.60 6.13 -28.55
C GLY A 87 3.47 6.91 -27.85
N ARG A 88 3.57 8.25 -27.76
CA ARG A 88 2.46 9.10 -27.27
C ARG A 88 1.34 9.22 -28.30
N GLY A 89 1.67 9.39 -29.59
CA GLY A 89 0.70 9.44 -30.69
C GLY A 89 -0.12 8.16 -30.80
N LEU A 90 0.52 7.00 -30.73
CA LEU A 90 -0.13 5.69 -30.80
C LEU A 90 -1.04 5.44 -29.58
N ARG A 91 -0.64 5.84 -28.38
CA ARG A 91 -1.48 5.76 -27.18
C ARG A 91 -2.72 6.66 -27.27
N ARG A 92 -2.57 7.87 -27.82
CA ARG A 92 -3.70 8.78 -28.09
C ARG A 92 -4.67 8.17 -29.11
N LEU A 93 -4.16 7.63 -30.22
CA LEU A 93 -4.97 6.96 -31.21
C LEU A 93 -5.72 5.77 -30.62
N ASN A 94 -5.05 4.88 -29.87
CA ASN A 94 -5.72 3.76 -29.20
C ASN A 94 -6.78 4.19 -28.20
N ALA A 95 -6.55 5.27 -27.45
CA ALA A 95 -7.56 5.82 -26.55
C ALA A 95 -8.78 6.37 -27.30
N MET A 96 -8.57 6.96 -28.49
CA MET A 96 -9.68 7.40 -29.36
C MET A 96 -10.43 6.22 -29.98
N THR A 97 -9.73 5.15 -30.40
CA THR A 97 -10.39 3.92 -30.89
C THR A 97 -11.20 3.24 -29.78
N ALA A 98 -10.69 3.22 -28.55
CA ALA A 98 -11.39 2.66 -27.38
C ALA A 98 -12.64 3.48 -27.00
N ARG A 99 -12.65 4.79 -27.27
CA ARG A 99 -13.80 5.68 -27.07
C ARG A 99 -14.82 5.64 -28.21
N GLY A 100 -14.65 4.75 -29.21
CA GLY A 100 -15.61 4.53 -30.28
C GLY A 100 -15.73 5.66 -31.31
N THR A 101 -14.87 6.69 -31.24
CA THR A 101 -14.93 7.85 -32.15
C THR A 101 -14.34 7.59 -33.54
N VAL A 102 -13.66 6.45 -33.77
CA VAL A 102 -13.08 6.11 -35.08
C VAL A 102 -13.29 4.62 -35.42
N PRO A 103 -13.94 4.28 -36.56
CA PRO A 103 -14.11 2.88 -36.97
C PRO A 103 -12.77 2.21 -37.31
N ALA A 104 -12.35 1.24 -36.50
CA ALA A 104 -11.06 0.53 -36.60
C ALA A 104 -10.82 -0.22 -37.93
N VAL A 105 -11.86 -0.45 -38.72
CA VAL A 105 -11.80 -1.11 -40.04
C VAL A 105 -11.45 -0.13 -41.16
N LEU A 106 -11.86 1.15 -41.03
CA LEU A 106 -11.55 2.19 -42.01
C LEU A 106 -10.10 2.68 -41.89
N THR A 107 -9.53 2.67 -40.67
CA THR A 107 -8.13 3.05 -40.43
C THR A 107 -7.13 2.07 -41.03
N ARG A 108 -7.30 0.75 -40.89
CA ARG A 108 -6.35 -0.22 -41.47
C ARG A 108 -6.32 -0.22 -43.00
N LYS A 109 -7.49 -0.22 -43.66
CA LYS A 109 -7.56 -0.16 -45.14
C LYS A 109 -7.01 1.16 -45.67
N ARG A 110 -7.33 2.29 -45.01
CA ARG A 110 -6.82 3.61 -45.40
C ARG A 110 -5.31 3.73 -45.16
N MET A 111 -4.79 3.21 -44.05
CA MET A 111 -3.35 3.15 -43.78
C MET A 111 -2.63 2.25 -44.80
N ALA A 112 -3.20 1.11 -45.16
CA ALA A 112 -2.63 0.24 -46.18
C ALA A 112 -2.60 0.93 -47.56
N ALA A 113 -3.67 1.64 -47.94
CA ALA A 113 -3.72 2.41 -49.18
C ALA A 113 -2.70 3.56 -49.20
N VAL A 114 -2.57 4.30 -48.09
CA VAL A 114 -1.56 5.37 -47.93
C VAL A 114 -0.15 4.79 -47.99
N LEU A 115 0.11 3.65 -47.34
CA LEU A 115 1.41 2.99 -47.38
C LEU A 115 1.75 2.52 -48.81
N GLN A 116 0.80 1.90 -49.51
CA GLN A 116 0.97 1.50 -50.91
C GLN A 116 1.26 2.70 -51.82
N GLN A 117 0.57 3.82 -51.62
CA GLN A 117 0.81 5.06 -52.35
C GLN A 117 2.21 5.64 -52.06
N HIS A 118 2.65 5.62 -50.80
CA HIS A 118 3.99 6.07 -50.43
C HIS A 118 5.09 5.17 -51.02
N ILE A 119 4.89 3.85 -51.02
CA ILE A 119 5.83 2.90 -51.63
C ILE A 119 5.93 3.17 -53.13
N LEU A 120 4.80 3.37 -53.83
CA LEU A 120 4.80 3.67 -55.26
C LEU A 120 5.50 4.99 -55.57
N HIS A 121 5.22 6.04 -54.81
CA HIS A 121 5.88 7.33 -54.99
C HIS A 121 7.38 7.25 -54.68
N PHE A 122 7.76 6.48 -53.66
CA PHE A 122 9.15 6.24 -53.32
C PHE A 122 9.89 5.48 -54.44
N THR A 123 9.29 4.44 -55.01
CA THR A 123 9.91 3.69 -56.12
C THR A 123 10.01 4.55 -57.38
N GLN A 124 9.03 5.38 -57.68
CA GLN A 124 9.10 6.36 -58.78
C GLN A 124 10.24 7.37 -58.57
N ARG A 125 10.39 7.94 -57.37
CA ARG A 125 11.48 8.85 -57.04
C ARG A 125 12.85 8.17 -57.11
N LEU A 126 12.95 6.93 -56.62
CA LEU A 126 14.18 6.15 -56.69
C LEU A 126 14.56 5.84 -58.15
N HIS A 127 13.58 5.49 -58.97
CA HIS A 127 13.79 5.27 -60.40
C HIS A 127 14.28 6.54 -61.10
N ALA A 128 13.64 7.69 -60.85
CA ALA A 128 14.07 8.97 -61.41
C ALA A 128 15.51 9.32 -61.00
N ALA A 129 15.84 9.18 -59.71
CA ALA A 129 17.19 9.42 -59.20
C ALA A 129 18.24 8.45 -59.81
N GLU A 130 17.88 7.19 -60.02
CA GLU A 130 18.80 6.23 -60.66
C GLU A 130 18.99 6.52 -62.16
N VAL A 131 17.95 7.01 -62.86
CA VAL A 131 18.06 7.46 -64.26
C VAL A 131 18.97 8.69 -64.35
N GLU A 132 18.76 9.70 -63.51
CA GLU A 132 19.61 10.89 -63.42
C GLU A 132 21.06 10.50 -63.12
N ARG A 133 21.29 9.61 -62.15
CA ARG A 133 22.63 9.11 -61.83
C ARG A 133 23.31 8.46 -63.03
N ARG A 134 22.61 7.66 -63.81
CA ARG A 134 23.14 7.02 -65.02
C ARG A 134 23.46 8.04 -66.11
N SER A 135 22.58 9.03 -66.31
CA SER A 135 22.80 10.15 -67.24
C SER A 135 24.03 10.98 -66.83
N LEU A 136 24.13 11.40 -65.56
CA LEU A 136 25.28 12.13 -65.04
C LEU A 136 26.59 11.33 -65.15
N ARG A 137 26.52 9.99 -65.02
CA ARG A 137 27.70 9.13 -65.24
C ARG A 137 28.16 9.12 -66.70
N LEU A 138 27.22 9.12 -67.65
CA LEU A 138 27.53 9.22 -69.08
C LEU A 138 28.10 10.60 -69.41
N GLU A 139 27.52 11.67 -68.85
CA GLU A 139 28.05 13.04 -69.00
C GLU A 139 29.44 13.17 -68.37
N LEU A 140 29.67 12.63 -67.18
CA LEU A 140 31.00 12.61 -66.55
C LEU A 140 32.01 11.81 -67.37
N ALA A 141 31.60 10.70 -67.98
CA ALA A 141 32.47 9.92 -68.86
C ALA A 141 32.81 10.70 -70.13
N HIS A 142 31.81 11.39 -70.71
CA HIS A 142 31.99 12.26 -71.87
C HIS A 142 32.92 13.44 -71.54
N MET A 143 32.67 14.16 -70.45
CA MET A 143 33.50 15.27 -69.96
C MET A 143 34.92 14.83 -69.61
N LYS A 144 35.11 13.62 -69.07
CA LYS A 144 36.45 13.05 -68.86
C LYS A 144 37.16 12.69 -70.17
N GLY A 145 36.42 12.22 -71.17
CA GLY A 145 36.92 11.97 -72.52
C GLY A 145 37.39 13.27 -73.18
N THR A 146 36.52 14.28 -73.22
CA THR A 146 36.84 15.59 -73.79
C THR A 146 37.92 16.31 -72.99
N ALA A 147 37.99 16.16 -71.66
CA ALA A 147 39.09 16.69 -70.86
C ALA A 147 40.43 15.97 -71.11
N ARG A 148 40.40 14.68 -71.50
CA ARG A 148 41.60 13.94 -71.93
C ARG A 148 42.06 14.39 -73.32
N GLU A 149 41.13 14.62 -74.24
CA GLU A 149 41.41 15.17 -75.58
C GLU A 149 41.93 16.62 -75.47
N ALA A 150 41.26 17.46 -74.69
CA ALA A 150 41.70 18.83 -74.39
C ALA A 150 43.01 18.86 -73.59
N LYS A 151 43.31 17.89 -72.72
CA LYS A 151 44.65 17.73 -72.12
C LYS A 151 45.69 17.24 -73.12
N GLY A 152 45.32 16.47 -74.14
CA GLY A 152 46.21 16.13 -75.25
C GLY A 152 46.60 17.35 -76.08
N GLU A 153 45.65 18.28 -76.29
CA GLU A 153 45.86 19.54 -77.02
C GLU A 153 46.50 20.64 -76.16
N ALA A 154 46.11 20.77 -74.88
CA ALA A 154 46.65 21.74 -73.92
C ALA A 154 47.96 21.26 -73.27
N GLY A 155 48.22 19.95 -73.27
CA GLY A 155 49.46 19.33 -72.76
C GLY A 155 50.70 19.67 -73.57
N ARG A 156 50.54 20.19 -74.81
CA ARG A 156 51.64 20.81 -75.56
C ARG A 156 51.92 22.27 -75.18
N ARG A 157 51.05 22.92 -74.39
CA ARG A 157 51.20 24.33 -74.01
C ARG A 157 51.39 24.57 -72.49
N HIS A 158 51.20 23.58 -71.64
CA HIS A 158 51.32 23.71 -70.17
C HIS A 158 52.48 22.92 -69.54
N ALA A 159 53.44 22.44 -70.34
CA ALA A 159 54.76 22.06 -69.82
C ALA A 159 55.65 23.30 -69.62
N ALA A 160 55.08 24.36 -69.03
CA ALA A 160 55.85 25.45 -68.48
C ALA A 160 56.05 25.10 -67.01
N ASP A 161 57.29 24.75 -66.65
CA ASP A 161 57.67 24.31 -65.33
C ASP A 161 57.11 25.24 -64.25
N VAL A 162 56.42 24.66 -63.25
CA VAL A 162 56.02 25.40 -62.06
C VAL A 162 57.30 25.91 -61.39
N PRO A 163 57.44 27.21 -61.11
CA PRO A 163 58.63 27.74 -60.48
C PRO A 163 58.91 26.99 -59.17
N ALA A 164 60.14 26.51 -58.99
CA ALA A 164 60.55 25.70 -57.85
C ALA A 164 60.19 26.35 -56.50
N GLU A 165 60.28 27.68 -56.42
CA GLU A 165 59.91 28.49 -55.26
C GLU A 165 58.43 28.33 -54.84
N ARG A 166 57.51 28.22 -55.81
CA ARG A 166 56.09 28.00 -55.53
C ARG A 166 55.84 26.58 -55.00
N PHE A 167 56.55 25.61 -55.56
CA PHE A 167 56.49 24.22 -55.09
C PHE A 167 57.03 24.08 -53.66
N ASP A 168 58.16 24.72 -53.34
CA ASP A 168 58.74 24.70 -52.00
C ASP A 168 57.86 25.40 -50.96
N THR A 169 57.15 26.44 -51.37
CA THR A 169 56.19 27.15 -50.52
C THR A 169 54.99 26.25 -50.20
N VAL A 170 54.39 25.62 -51.20
CA VAL A 170 53.30 24.64 -51.00
C VAL A 170 53.77 23.46 -50.13
N CYS A 171 54.98 22.95 -50.33
CA CYS A 171 55.53 21.88 -49.49
C CYS A 171 55.74 22.31 -48.03
N ARG A 172 56.15 23.56 -47.77
CA ARG A 172 56.21 24.09 -46.39
C ARG A 172 54.83 24.27 -45.78
N GLU A 173 53.87 24.79 -46.53
CA GLU A 173 52.49 24.96 -46.07
C GLU A 173 51.82 23.63 -45.76
N LEU A 174 52.01 22.60 -46.59
CA LEU A 174 51.51 21.25 -46.35
C LEU A 174 52.13 20.63 -45.10
N ARG A 175 53.44 20.81 -44.88
CA ARG A 175 54.10 20.35 -43.64
C ARG A 175 53.53 21.06 -42.41
N SER A 176 53.36 22.38 -42.47
CA SER A 176 52.74 23.14 -41.37
C SER A 176 51.26 22.78 -41.16
N ALA A 177 50.51 22.48 -42.22
CA ALA A 177 49.13 22.01 -42.12
C ALA A 177 49.05 20.62 -41.46
N LEU A 178 49.96 19.71 -41.83
CA LEU A 178 50.07 18.38 -41.23
C LEU A 178 50.43 18.45 -39.74
N GLU A 179 51.38 19.31 -39.36
CA GLU A 179 51.73 19.53 -37.94
C GLU A 179 50.54 20.05 -37.14
N ARG A 180 49.78 21.02 -37.67
CA ARG A 180 48.56 21.53 -37.03
C ARG A 180 47.49 20.45 -36.93
N GLU A 181 47.35 19.60 -37.94
CA GLU A 181 46.41 18.48 -37.91
C GLU A 181 46.80 17.44 -36.84
N GLN A 182 48.08 17.10 -36.73
CA GLN A 182 48.58 16.18 -35.70
C GLN A 182 48.36 16.74 -34.28
N GLN A 183 48.60 18.04 -34.08
CA GLN A 183 48.31 18.71 -32.81
C GLN A 183 46.81 18.70 -32.49
N ALA A 184 45.96 18.99 -33.47
CA ALA A 184 44.51 18.93 -33.29
C ALA A 184 44.02 17.51 -32.97
N GLN A 185 44.60 16.49 -33.62
CA GLN A 185 44.30 15.08 -33.33
C GLN A 185 44.72 14.69 -31.91
N ALA A 186 45.89 15.14 -31.44
CA ALA A 186 46.33 14.89 -30.07
C ALA A 186 45.35 15.50 -29.04
N LEU A 187 44.93 16.76 -29.24
CA LEU A 187 43.95 17.41 -28.38
C LEU A 187 42.58 16.74 -28.41
N LEU A 188 42.11 16.30 -29.57
CA LEU A 188 40.85 15.54 -29.68
C LEU A 188 40.94 14.20 -28.95
N HIS A 189 42.09 13.53 -29.01
CA HIS A 189 42.30 12.28 -28.30
C HIS A 189 42.30 12.49 -26.78
N GLU A 190 42.95 13.54 -26.30
CA GLU A 190 42.94 13.93 -24.88
C GLU A 190 41.53 14.29 -24.40
N GLN A 191 40.77 15.08 -25.17
CA GLN A 191 39.38 15.40 -24.85
C GLN A 191 38.48 14.15 -24.85
N ALA A 192 38.68 13.23 -25.79
CA ALA A 192 37.94 11.97 -25.83
C ALA A 192 38.25 11.10 -24.59
N GLN A 193 39.50 11.05 -24.16
CA GLN A 193 39.91 10.35 -22.94
C GLN A 193 39.29 11.01 -21.70
N GLN A 194 39.33 12.34 -21.58
CA GLN A 194 38.70 13.07 -20.48
C GLN A 194 37.18 12.84 -20.42
N LEU A 195 36.50 12.86 -21.56
CA LEU A 195 35.07 12.56 -21.64
C LEU A 195 34.77 11.10 -21.25
N HIS A 196 35.62 10.17 -21.66
CA HIS A 196 35.47 8.76 -21.28
C HIS A 196 35.65 8.57 -19.76
N GLU A 197 36.68 9.18 -19.16
CA GLU A 197 36.89 9.15 -17.71
C GLU A 197 35.74 9.78 -16.93
N LEU A 198 35.24 10.94 -17.40
CA LEU A 198 34.07 11.58 -16.80
C LEU A 198 32.85 10.68 -16.91
N GLY A 199 32.64 10.01 -18.04
CA GLY A 199 31.59 9.01 -18.23
C GLY A 199 31.66 7.90 -17.19
N LEU A 200 32.83 7.29 -16.99
CA LEU A 200 33.05 6.25 -15.98
C LEU A 200 32.78 6.74 -14.56
N ARG A 201 33.23 7.95 -14.20
CA ARG A 201 32.97 8.55 -12.88
C ARG A 201 31.46 8.81 -12.66
N LEU A 202 30.76 9.23 -13.70
CA LEU A 202 29.32 9.51 -13.65
C LEU A 202 28.51 8.20 -13.50
N GLU A 203 28.91 7.14 -14.20
CA GLU A 203 28.33 5.80 -14.06
C GLU A 203 28.53 5.24 -12.64
N LEU A 204 29.73 5.36 -12.08
CA LEU A 204 30.02 4.98 -10.70
C LEU A 204 29.15 5.75 -9.70
N HIS A 205 29.09 7.08 -9.80
CA HIS A 205 28.26 7.89 -8.93
C HIS A 205 26.76 7.61 -9.09
N SER A 206 26.29 7.36 -10.31
CA SER A 206 24.90 6.95 -10.54
C SER A 206 24.59 5.60 -9.90
N GLY A 207 25.53 4.65 -9.92
CA GLY A 207 25.41 3.36 -9.25
C GLY A 207 25.34 3.53 -7.73
N GLU A 208 26.27 4.28 -7.15
CA GLU A 208 26.28 4.58 -5.70
C GLU A 208 25.00 5.30 -5.24
N GLU A 209 24.47 6.23 -6.04
CA GLU A 209 23.23 6.93 -5.73
C GLU A 209 22.02 5.97 -5.79
N ALA A 210 22.00 5.05 -6.74
CA ALA A 210 20.97 4.02 -6.82
C ALA A 210 21.00 3.08 -5.59
N GLU A 211 22.18 2.67 -5.14
CA GLU A 211 22.34 1.86 -3.92
C GLU A 211 21.93 2.61 -2.65
N LYS A 212 22.32 3.88 -2.52
CA LYS A 212 21.86 4.76 -1.42
C LYS A 212 20.34 4.90 -1.43
N ASN A 213 19.73 5.10 -2.58
CA ASN A 213 18.27 5.18 -2.69
C ASN A 213 17.58 3.87 -2.32
N ARG A 214 18.17 2.72 -2.71
CA ARG A 214 17.67 1.39 -2.33
C ARG A 214 17.73 1.17 -0.82
N THR A 215 18.88 1.43 -0.19
CA THR A 215 19.05 1.29 1.26
C THR A 215 18.13 2.22 2.04
N LEU A 216 17.95 3.47 1.59
CA LEU A 216 16.97 4.40 2.16
C LEU A 216 15.54 3.87 2.04
N ALA A 217 15.16 3.34 0.87
CA ALA A 217 13.82 2.78 0.66
C ALA A 217 13.57 1.57 1.56
N ASP A 218 14.56 0.70 1.75
CA ASP A 218 14.45 -0.46 2.64
C ASP A 218 14.37 -0.02 4.11
N ALA A 219 15.17 0.96 4.56
CA ALA A 219 15.08 1.52 5.91
C ALA A 219 13.71 2.17 6.19
N VAL A 220 13.16 2.91 5.21
CA VAL A 220 11.81 3.49 5.32
C VAL A 220 10.74 2.41 5.40
N ARG A 221 10.90 1.30 4.67
CA ARG A 221 9.99 0.16 4.74
C ARG A 221 10.02 -0.49 6.12
N SER A 222 11.20 -0.80 6.65
CA SER A 222 11.36 -1.37 8.00
C SER A 222 10.82 -0.45 9.09
N LEU A 223 11.03 0.87 8.97
CA LEU A 223 10.44 1.84 9.91
C LEU A 223 8.91 1.85 9.83
N SER A 224 8.35 1.72 8.64
CA SER A 224 6.89 1.67 8.43
C SER A 224 6.28 0.40 9.03
N GLU A 225 6.97 -0.74 8.88
CA GLU A 225 6.59 -2.01 9.49
C GLU A 225 6.66 -1.93 11.02
N ALA A 226 7.76 -1.41 11.59
CA ALA A 226 7.91 -1.20 13.02
C ALA A 226 6.82 -0.27 13.59
N LYS A 227 6.48 0.80 12.87
CA LYS A 227 5.39 1.71 13.24
C LYS A 227 4.02 1.03 13.20
N ALA A 228 3.78 0.18 12.20
CA ALA A 228 2.53 -0.58 12.11
C ALA A 228 2.40 -1.59 13.26
N GLU A 229 3.49 -2.27 13.62
CA GLU A 229 3.53 -3.20 14.74
C GLU A 229 3.32 -2.49 16.07
N LEU A 230 3.96 -1.33 16.29
CA LEU A 230 3.71 -0.50 17.47
C LEU A 230 2.23 -0.14 17.62
N ARG A 231 1.56 0.25 16.52
CA ARG A 231 0.12 0.54 16.54
C ARG A 231 -0.73 -0.66 16.93
N ARG A 232 -0.37 -1.87 16.47
CA ARG A 232 -1.05 -3.12 16.87
C ARG A 232 -0.87 -3.39 18.36
N LYS A 233 0.36 -3.26 18.87
CA LYS A 233 0.67 -3.43 20.28
C LYS A 233 -0.08 -2.41 21.15
N ASP A 234 -0.13 -1.15 20.75
CA ASP A 234 -0.90 -0.12 21.47
C ASP A 234 -2.40 -0.44 21.53
N GLN A 235 -2.99 -0.98 20.45
CA GLN A 235 -4.38 -1.41 20.45
C GLN A 235 -4.61 -2.59 21.40
N SER A 236 -3.72 -3.58 21.38
CA SER A 236 -3.75 -4.72 22.29
C SER A 236 -3.61 -4.28 23.75
N LEU A 237 -2.68 -3.37 24.05
CA LEU A 237 -2.51 -2.78 25.39
C LEU A 237 -3.77 -2.05 25.85
N ARG A 238 -4.43 -1.29 24.98
CA ARG A 238 -5.71 -0.63 25.30
C ARG A 238 -6.82 -1.65 25.62
N GLN A 239 -6.88 -2.77 24.88
CA GLN A 239 -7.86 -3.82 25.15
C GLN A 239 -7.57 -4.51 26.49
N LEU A 240 -6.32 -4.88 26.74
CA LEU A 240 -5.90 -5.49 28.00
C LEU A 240 -6.14 -4.55 29.18
N GLY A 241 -5.89 -3.25 29.02
CA GLY A 241 -6.21 -2.24 30.03
C GLY A 241 -7.70 -2.22 30.41
N LYS A 242 -8.61 -2.33 29.44
CA LYS A 242 -10.06 -2.44 29.72
C LYS A 242 -10.40 -3.72 30.49
N HIS A 243 -9.81 -4.85 30.11
CA HIS A 243 -10.00 -6.11 30.83
C HIS A 243 -9.49 -6.03 32.27
N LEU A 244 -8.33 -5.41 32.50
CA LEU A 244 -7.79 -5.19 33.84
C LEU A 244 -8.71 -4.29 34.68
N SER A 245 -9.22 -3.19 34.13
CA SER A 245 -10.18 -2.34 34.83
C SER A 245 -11.45 -3.10 35.23
N ARG A 246 -11.97 -3.96 34.34
CA ARG A 246 -13.14 -4.80 34.63
C ARG A 246 -12.84 -5.80 35.75
N LEU A 247 -11.72 -6.52 35.67
CA LEU A 247 -11.30 -7.45 36.71
C LEU A 247 -11.08 -6.75 38.07
N GLN A 248 -10.53 -5.53 38.06
CA GLN A 248 -10.38 -4.73 39.28
C GLN A 248 -11.73 -4.33 39.88
N GLN A 249 -12.72 -4.01 39.05
CA GLN A 249 -14.08 -3.73 39.50
C GLN A 249 -14.73 -4.98 40.09
N ASP A 250 -14.67 -6.11 39.38
CA ASP A 250 -15.23 -7.39 39.83
C ASP A 250 -14.59 -7.81 41.17
N ARG A 251 -13.27 -7.64 41.33
CA ARG A 251 -12.56 -7.89 42.59
C ARG A 251 -13.13 -7.03 43.74
N ARG A 252 -13.32 -5.72 43.53
CA ARG A 252 -13.89 -4.83 44.55
C ARG A 252 -15.32 -5.23 44.93
N GLN A 253 -16.12 -5.66 43.95
CA GLN A 253 -17.47 -6.14 44.20
C GLN A 253 -17.48 -7.43 45.03
N LEU A 254 -16.61 -8.39 44.70
CA LEU A 254 -16.45 -9.62 45.46
C LEU A 254 -15.95 -9.36 46.89
N GLU A 255 -15.01 -8.43 47.07
CA GLU A 255 -14.53 -7.99 48.39
C GLU A 255 -15.70 -7.43 49.22
N GLN A 256 -16.56 -6.59 48.63
CA GLN A 256 -17.74 -6.07 49.32
C GLN A 256 -18.73 -7.17 49.68
N CYS A 257 -19.07 -8.06 48.73
CA CYS A 257 -19.96 -9.19 48.98
C CYS A 257 -19.44 -10.11 50.09
N ALA A 258 -18.12 -10.32 50.15
CA ALA A 258 -17.49 -11.11 51.21
C ALA A 258 -17.62 -10.42 52.57
N CYS A 259 -17.39 -9.11 52.65
CA CYS A 259 -17.60 -8.33 53.88
C CYS A 259 -19.07 -8.38 54.34
N ASP A 260 -20.01 -8.21 53.42
CA ASP A 260 -21.46 -8.26 53.72
C ASP A 260 -21.87 -9.66 54.23
N ALA A 261 -21.34 -10.71 53.61
CA ALA A 261 -21.56 -12.09 54.06
C ALA A 261 -20.94 -12.35 55.44
N GLU A 262 -19.72 -11.86 55.71
CA GLU A 262 -19.08 -11.96 57.02
C GLU A 262 -19.92 -11.24 58.10
N MET A 263 -20.42 -10.03 57.81
CA MET A 263 -21.30 -9.29 58.71
C MET A 263 -22.59 -10.07 59.00
N ALA A 264 -23.25 -10.62 57.96
CA ALA A 264 -24.46 -11.41 58.11
C ALA A 264 -24.23 -12.66 58.98
N LEU A 265 -23.12 -13.37 58.76
CA LEU A 265 -22.72 -14.52 59.57
C LEU A 265 -22.44 -14.11 61.02
N ARG A 266 -21.78 -12.98 61.27
CA ARG A 266 -21.52 -12.49 62.62
C ARG A 266 -22.82 -12.14 63.36
N VAL A 267 -23.79 -11.51 62.68
CA VAL A 267 -25.12 -11.24 63.24
C VAL A 267 -25.87 -12.55 63.55
N ALA A 268 -25.87 -13.51 62.62
CA ALA A 268 -26.50 -14.81 62.82
C ALA A 268 -25.87 -15.56 64.01
N ALA A 269 -24.54 -15.60 64.10
CA ALA A 269 -23.83 -16.20 65.23
C ALA A 269 -24.20 -15.54 66.57
N ASN A 270 -24.18 -14.19 66.63
CA ASN A 270 -24.58 -13.46 67.84
C ASN A 270 -26.04 -13.70 68.24
N SER A 271 -26.94 -13.90 67.28
CA SER A 271 -28.34 -14.24 67.56
C SER A 271 -28.47 -15.67 68.09
N CYS A 272 -27.74 -16.64 67.51
CA CYS A 272 -27.67 -18.00 68.00
C CYS A 272 -27.10 -18.05 69.42
N ASP A 273 -26.06 -17.29 69.75
CA ASP A 273 -25.51 -17.21 71.11
C ASP A 273 -26.54 -16.67 72.11
N GLN A 274 -27.36 -15.69 71.72
CA GLN A 274 -28.51 -15.24 72.53
C GLN A 274 -29.56 -16.35 72.72
N PHE A 275 -29.84 -17.16 71.69
CA PHE A 275 -30.73 -18.32 71.79
C PHE A 275 -30.12 -19.49 72.55
N VAL A 276 -28.80 -19.65 72.61
CA VAL A 276 -28.08 -20.64 73.44
C VAL A 276 -27.99 -20.16 74.90
N CYS A 277 -28.08 -18.86 75.16
CA CYS A 277 -28.23 -18.32 76.52
C CYS A 277 -29.66 -18.46 77.09
N LEU A 278 -30.67 -18.69 76.24
CA LEU A 278 -32.04 -18.99 76.68
C LEU A 278 -32.18 -20.35 77.41
N PRO A 279 -31.62 -21.48 76.95
CA PRO A 279 -31.63 -22.72 77.71
C PRO A 279 -30.69 -22.69 78.93
N ARG A 280 -29.63 -21.87 78.93
CA ARG A 280 -28.80 -21.67 80.13
C ARG A 280 -29.49 -20.90 81.26
N LYS A 281 -30.54 -20.12 80.96
CA LYS A 281 -31.46 -19.57 81.97
C LYS A 281 -32.61 -20.52 82.32
N LEU A 282 -32.73 -21.64 81.62
CA LEU A 282 -33.69 -22.72 81.90
C LEU A 282 -33.05 -23.90 82.65
N ASP A 283 -31.71 -23.96 82.71
CA ASP A 283 -30.94 -24.90 83.56
C ASP A 283 -31.01 -24.57 85.07
N THR A 284 -31.78 -23.55 85.48
CA THR A 284 -32.13 -23.31 86.89
C THR A 284 -33.46 -23.93 87.31
N LEU A 285 -34.08 -24.78 86.47
CA LEU A 285 -35.27 -25.54 86.86
C LEU A 285 -35.00 -27.05 86.84
N PRO A 286 -35.51 -27.79 87.84
CA PRO A 286 -35.08 -29.15 88.13
C PRO A 286 -35.61 -30.15 87.10
N ALA A 287 -34.86 -31.25 86.99
CA ALA A 287 -35.06 -32.40 86.12
C ALA A 287 -36.52 -32.84 85.92
N GLY A 288 -36.84 -33.14 84.66
CA GLY A 288 -37.99 -33.95 84.26
C GLY A 288 -38.94 -33.23 83.32
N GLU A 289 -38.62 -33.17 82.03
CA GLU A 289 -39.55 -33.35 80.92
C GLU A 289 -38.82 -33.23 79.56
N GLU A 290 -39.38 -33.89 78.56
CA GLU A 290 -38.73 -34.38 77.34
C GLU A 290 -38.40 -33.28 76.31
N CYS A 291 -37.25 -33.43 75.64
CA CYS A 291 -36.82 -32.58 74.51
C CYS A 291 -37.68 -32.81 73.24
N PRO A 292 -37.94 -31.77 72.42
CA PRO A 292 -38.85 -31.89 71.28
C PRO A 292 -38.25 -32.62 70.05
N PRO A 293 -39.07 -33.32 69.23
CA PRO A 293 -38.66 -34.37 68.27
C PRO A 293 -38.17 -33.87 66.89
N ARG A 294 -37.62 -32.65 66.80
CA ARG A 294 -37.27 -32.05 65.49
C ARG A 294 -35.87 -32.39 65.00
N ALA A 295 -34.91 -32.57 65.90
CA ALA A 295 -33.50 -32.85 65.55
C ALA A 295 -33.25 -34.32 65.16
N THR A 296 -33.99 -35.26 65.74
CA THR A 296 -33.89 -36.70 65.45
C THR A 296 -34.43 -37.05 64.05
N ARG A 297 -35.52 -36.42 63.60
CA ARG A 297 -36.11 -36.66 62.28
C ARG A 297 -35.23 -36.23 61.10
N VAL A 298 -34.42 -35.19 61.26
CA VAL A 298 -33.50 -34.73 60.20
C VAL A 298 -32.30 -35.68 60.10
N LYS A 299 -31.79 -36.15 61.24
CA LYS A 299 -30.68 -37.11 61.31
C LYS A 299 -31.03 -38.46 60.67
N GLU A 300 -32.24 -38.97 60.88
CA GLU A 300 -32.68 -40.22 60.23
C GLU A 300 -32.87 -40.08 58.72
N ARG A 301 -33.35 -38.92 58.23
CA ARG A 301 -33.55 -38.69 56.79
C ARG A 301 -32.24 -38.53 56.01
N VAL A 302 -31.20 -37.97 56.64
CA VAL A 302 -29.85 -37.85 56.03
C VAL A 302 -29.15 -39.21 55.98
N SER A 303 -29.31 -40.04 57.00
CA SER A 303 -28.74 -41.40 57.02
C SER A 303 -29.38 -42.33 55.97
N LEU A 304 -30.69 -42.19 55.70
CA LEU A 304 -31.38 -42.99 54.70
C LEU A 304 -30.99 -42.63 53.25
N SER A 305 -30.64 -41.36 52.98
CA SER A 305 -30.16 -40.93 51.66
C SER A 305 -28.74 -41.41 51.32
N GLN A 306 -27.92 -41.74 52.33
CA GLN A 306 -26.52 -42.12 52.14
C GLN A 306 -26.33 -43.63 51.90
N ALA A 307 -27.31 -44.46 52.27
CA ALA A 307 -27.24 -45.92 52.14
C ALA A 307 -27.68 -46.49 50.77
N ALA A 308 -28.22 -45.66 49.87
CA ALA A 308 -28.75 -46.11 48.57
C ALA A 308 -27.79 -45.91 47.38
N ALA A 309 -26.58 -45.39 47.60
CA ALA A 309 -25.61 -45.07 46.55
C ALA A 309 -24.38 -45.99 46.64
N THR A 310 -24.57 -47.27 46.31
CA THR A 310 -23.47 -48.19 45.99
C THR A 310 -23.58 -48.58 44.52
N GLY A 311 -22.65 -48.12 43.70
CA GLY A 311 -22.48 -48.58 42.32
C GLY A 311 -22.22 -47.46 41.32
N ASP A 312 -21.00 -47.43 40.79
CA ASP A 312 -20.47 -46.68 39.65
C ASP A 312 -21.49 -45.97 38.75
N ASP A 313 -21.61 -44.66 38.91
CA ASP A 313 -21.78 -43.71 37.81
C ASP A 313 -21.53 -42.29 38.35
N PHE A 314 -20.45 -41.63 37.91
CA PHE A 314 -20.04 -40.29 38.39
C PHE A 314 -20.92 -39.14 37.84
N ALA A 315 -22.16 -39.44 37.48
CA ALA A 315 -23.22 -38.45 37.34
C ALA A 315 -24.03 -38.47 38.63
N LEU A 316 -23.68 -37.61 39.59
CA LEU A 316 -24.50 -37.34 40.76
C LEU A 316 -25.88 -36.85 40.28
N ARG A 317 -26.82 -37.80 40.09
CA ARG A 317 -28.23 -37.49 39.93
C ARG A 317 -28.68 -36.86 41.23
N LEU A 318 -28.72 -35.54 41.25
CA LEU A 318 -29.27 -34.77 42.34
C LEU A 318 -30.68 -35.30 42.62
N PRO A 319 -31.03 -35.65 43.88
CA PRO A 319 -32.40 -36.01 44.22
C PRO A 319 -33.30 -34.85 43.80
N SER A 320 -34.26 -35.10 42.90
CA SER A 320 -35.32 -34.14 42.62
C SER A 320 -36.19 -34.05 43.86
N VAL A 321 -35.81 -33.17 44.79
CA VAL A 321 -36.60 -32.90 45.99
C VAL A 321 -37.80 -32.07 45.57
N HIS A 322 -38.82 -32.73 45.01
CA HIS A 322 -40.17 -32.19 44.99
C HIS A 322 -40.69 -32.26 46.42
N LEU A 323 -40.54 -31.15 47.15
CA LEU A 323 -41.03 -30.99 48.51
C LEU A 323 -42.57 -30.90 48.48
N GLY A 324 -43.24 -32.04 48.31
CA GLY A 324 -44.69 -32.15 48.45
C GLY A 324 -45.09 -32.04 49.92
N LEU A 325 -45.41 -30.83 50.37
CA LEU A 325 -45.97 -30.61 51.70
C LEU A 325 -47.49 -30.46 51.60
N SER A 326 -48.19 -31.58 51.85
CA SER A 326 -49.62 -31.63 52.20
C SER A 326 -49.84 -30.99 53.57
N GLY A 327 -51.06 -30.48 53.78
CA GLY A 327 -51.38 -29.38 54.70
C GLY A 327 -51.11 -29.63 56.20
N ALA A 328 -50.62 -28.57 56.87
CA ALA A 328 -51.09 -28.10 58.19
C ALA A 328 -50.26 -26.94 58.81
N GLU A 329 -49.20 -26.41 58.17
CA GLU A 329 -48.45 -25.24 58.70
C GLU A 329 -48.27 -24.17 57.61
N ARG A 330 -49.38 -23.53 57.25
CA ARG A 330 -49.42 -22.45 56.28
C ARG A 330 -49.65 -21.17 57.09
N LEU A 331 -48.61 -20.39 57.40
CA LEU A 331 -48.67 -18.93 57.61
C LEU A 331 -47.31 -18.26 57.95
N THR A 332 -46.26 -18.98 58.37
CA THR A 332 -44.92 -18.39 58.62
C THR A 332 -43.74 -19.06 57.91
N SER A 333 -43.93 -20.25 57.32
CA SER A 333 -42.86 -21.07 56.69
C SER A 333 -42.76 -20.90 55.16
N GLY A 334 -43.42 -19.89 54.57
CA GLY A 334 -43.48 -19.71 53.11
C GLY A 334 -42.25 -19.04 52.52
N ALA A 335 -41.74 -18.00 53.18
CA ALA A 335 -40.63 -17.19 52.67
C ALA A 335 -39.29 -17.94 52.75
N ASP A 336 -39.03 -18.63 53.86
CA ASP A 336 -37.78 -19.38 54.07
C ASP A 336 -37.68 -20.58 53.13
N VAL A 337 -38.80 -21.29 52.91
CA VAL A 337 -38.86 -22.42 51.96
C VAL A 337 -38.71 -21.93 50.52
N ALA A 338 -39.31 -20.79 50.16
CA ALA A 338 -39.14 -20.18 48.84
C ALA A 338 -37.69 -19.70 48.62
N ALA A 339 -37.03 -19.14 49.64
CA ALA A 339 -35.63 -18.73 49.58
C ALA A 339 -34.70 -19.94 49.40
N CYS A 340 -34.91 -21.03 50.13
CA CYS A 340 -34.16 -22.27 49.96
C CYS A 340 -34.39 -22.91 48.58
N GLN A 341 -35.62 -22.90 48.07
CA GLN A 341 -35.93 -23.40 46.72
C GLN A 341 -35.28 -22.54 45.63
N SER A 342 -35.33 -21.21 45.77
CA SER A 342 -34.65 -20.28 44.86
C SER A 342 -33.14 -20.51 44.86
N PHE A 343 -32.53 -20.66 46.04
CA PHE A 343 -31.10 -20.93 46.18
C PHE A 343 -30.71 -22.26 45.52
N LEU A 344 -31.49 -23.31 45.74
CA LEU A 344 -31.25 -24.61 45.11
C LEU A 344 -31.42 -24.55 43.58
N SER A 345 -32.40 -23.80 43.07
CA SER A 345 -32.58 -23.59 41.63
C SER A 345 -31.37 -22.87 41.02
N THR A 346 -30.96 -21.74 41.61
CA THR A 346 -29.79 -20.98 41.14
C THR A 346 -28.51 -21.81 41.22
N PHE A 347 -28.34 -22.60 42.29
CA PHE A 347 -27.19 -23.50 42.40
C PHE A 347 -27.19 -24.57 41.30
N VAL A 348 -28.35 -25.18 41.00
CA VAL A 348 -28.49 -26.17 39.93
C VAL A 348 -28.21 -25.54 38.56
N GLU A 349 -28.71 -24.34 38.30
CA GLU A 349 -28.47 -23.62 37.05
C GLU A 349 -26.98 -23.29 36.86
N VAL A 350 -26.32 -22.79 37.90
CA VAL A 350 -24.87 -22.48 37.87
C VAL A 350 -24.05 -23.76 37.71
N TYR A 351 -24.43 -24.83 38.40
CA TYR A 351 -23.77 -26.13 38.27
C TYR A 351 -23.91 -26.70 36.86
N GLN A 352 -25.11 -26.67 36.28
CA GLN A 352 -25.34 -27.12 34.89
C GLN A 352 -24.57 -26.26 33.88
N LEU A 353 -24.52 -24.94 34.08
CA LEU A 353 -23.74 -24.03 33.24
C LEU A 353 -22.24 -24.34 33.33
N ALA A 354 -21.72 -24.61 34.53
CA ALA A 354 -20.33 -25.00 34.75
C ALA A 354 -20.01 -26.33 34.05
N CYS A 355 -20.86 -27.34 34.20
CA CYS A 355 -20.71 -28.62 33.50
C CYS A 355 -20.72 -28.45 31.97
N SER A 356 -21.64 -27.65 31.43
CA SER A 356 -21.70 -27.35 29.99
C SER A 356 -20.42 -26.66 29.51
N ARG A 357 -19.91 -25.70 30.29
CA ARG A 357 -18.66 -24.99 29.97
C ARG A 357 -17.46 -25.92 29.99
N ILE A 358 -17.38 -26.85 30.95
CA ILE A 358 -16.31 -27.85 31.02
C ILE A 358 -16.33 -28.72 29.76
N VAL A 359 -17.49 -29.25 29.37
CA VAL A 359 -17.61 -30.08 28.15
C VAL A 359 -17.21 -29.31 26.88
N LEU A 360 -17.55 -28.01 26.79
CA LEU A 360 -17.13 -27.17 25.67
C LEU A 360 -15.62 -26.96 25.65
N LEU A 361 -15.00 -26.69 26.81
CA LEU A 361 -13.55 -26.54 26.92
C LEU A 361 -12.81 -27.84 26.58
N GLU A 362 -13.33 -29.00 26.97
CA GLU A 362 -12.77 -30.31 26.59
C GLU A 362 -12.80 -30.54 25.07
N LYS A 363 -13.89 -30.13 24.40
CA LYS A 363 -13.99 -30.16 22.93
C LYS A 363 -13.00 -29.19 22.27
N GLU A 364 -12.83 -28.00 22.83
CA GLU A 364 -11.87 -27.01 22.31
C GLU A 364 -10.42 -27.51 22.47
N ILE A 365 -10.08 -28.08 23.63
CA ILE A 365 -8.76 -28.68 23.88
C ILE A 365 -8.49 -29.84 22.93
N SER A 366 -9.46 -30.72 22.70
CA SER A 366 -9.29 -31.84 21.77
C SER A 366 -9.14 -31.36 20.32
N SER A 367 -9.88 -30.32 19.91
CA SER A 367 -9.72 -29.67 18.60
C SER A 367 -8.33 -29.02 18.43
N GLN A 368 -7.84 -28.27 19.43
CA GLN A 368 -6.51 -27.66 19.40
C GLN A 368 -5.40 -28.71 19.35
N ARG A 369 -5.54 -29.82 20.08
CA ARG A 369 -4.61 -30.96 20.01
C ARG A 369 -4.61 -31.59 18.62
N ALA A 370 -5.77 -31.78 17.99
CA ALA A 370 -5.85 -32.31 16.63
C ALA A 370 -5.19 -31.37 15.61
N HIS A 371 -5.46 -30.06 15.70
CA HIS A 371 -4.84 -29.06 14.83
C HIS A 371 -3.31 -29.02 14.99
N THR A 372 -2.83 -29.10 16.24
CA THR A 372 -1.38 -29.16 16.53
C THR A 372 -0.75 -30.43 15.97
N ALA A 373 -1.45 -31.56 16.03
CA ALA A 373 -0.99 -32.81 15.43
C ALA A 373 -0.93 -32.72 13.90
N ALA A 374 -1.94 -32.11 13.26
CA ALA A 374 -1.95 -31.88 11.81
C ALA A 374 -0.79 -31.00 11.36
N LEU A 375 -0.56 -29.86 12.02
CA LEU A 375 0.59 -28.98 11.73
C LEU A 375 1.94 -29.70 11.91
N LYS A 376 2.07 -30.55 12.94
CA LYS A 376 3.29 -31.34 13.14
C LYS A 376 3.49 -32.35 12.01
N ALA A 377 2.43 -32.99 11.53
CA ALA A 377 2.50 -33.93 10.41
C ALA A 377 2.87 -33.22 9.09
N GLU A 378 2.25 -32.07 8.80
CA GLU A 378 2.59 -31.25 7.62
C GLU A 378 4.03 -30.75 7.67
N LEU A 379 4.52 -30.32 8.84
CA LEU A 379 5.91 -29.92 9.00
C LEU A 379 6.88 -31.09 8.78
N GLN A 380 6.56 -32.27 9.32
CA GLN A 380 7.34 -33.48 9.08
C GLN A 380 7.36 -33.86 7.60
N GLU A 381 6.22 -33.77 6.92
CA GLU A 381 6.13 -34.04 5.48
C GLU A 381 6.92 -33.02 4.65
N ALA A 382 6.85 -31.73 5.01
CA ALA A 382 7.64 -30.68 4.37
C ALA A 382 9.15 -30.91 4.55
N CYS A 383 9.60 -31.26 5.75
CA CYS A 383 11.01 -31.61 5.99
C CYS A 383 11.44 -32.86 5.21
N LEU A 384 10.57 -33.87 5.05
CA LEU A 384 10.88 -35.06 4.25
C LEU A 384 11.00 -34.73 2.75
N ARG A 385 10.16 -33.84 2.22
CA ARG A 385 10.26 -33.36 0.83
C ARG A 385 11.55 -32.59 0.59
N GLU A 386 11.92 -31.68 1.50
CA GLU A 386 13.17 -30.90 1.42
C GLU A 386 14.43 -31.80 1.43
N ASN A 387 14.39 -32.92 2.15
CA ASN A 387 15.50 -33.90 2.16
C ASN A 387 15.53 -34.84 0.95
N GLN A 388 14.48 -34.89 0.12
CA GLN A 388 14.43 -35.70 -1.12
C GLN A 388 14.83 -34.89 -2.36
N ASP A 389 14.82 -33.55 -2.26
CA ASP A 389 15.23 -32.62 -3.33
C ASP A 389 16.73 -32.24 -3.26
N VAL A 390 17.52 -32.94 -2.43
CA VAL A 390 19.00 -32.89 -2.34
C VAL A 390 19.54 -34.26 -2.73
#